data_AF-A0ABD6DM87-F1
#
_entry.id   AF-A0ABD6DM87-F1
#
_cell.length_a   1.000
_cell.length_b   1.000
_cell.length_c   1.000
_cell.angle_alpha   90.00
_cell.angle_beta   90.00
_cell.angle_gamma   90.00
#
_symmetry.space_group_name_H-M   'P 1'
#
loop_
_entity.id
_entity.type
_entity.pdbx_description
1 polymer ?
#
loop_
_entity_poly.entity_id
_entity_poly.type
_entity_poly.pdbx_seq_one_letter_code
_entity_poly.pdbx_strand_id
1 'polypeptide(L)'
;MTGDIDDAVDELADVQAGSDLDSVPIVDVTETNATVAVTLGLPSGNEFVDEFTKPPVWGANCELQSFLDAMDVGPNELDELVGETVPAEREVGTSGLEFSIDRETVFGGK
;
A
#
# COMPACT_ATOMS: atom_id res chain seq x y z
N MET A 1 -7.09 -28.56 -28.82
CA MET A 1 -7.79 -27.51 -28.06
C MET A 1 -6.92 -27.24 -26.86
N THR A 2 -5.96 -26.36 -27.06
CA THR A 2 -5.04 -25.83 -26.05
C THR A 2 -5.43 -24.36 -26.01
N GLY A 3 -6.29 -23.98 -25.07
CA GLY A 3 -6.94 -22.67 -25.12
C GLY A 3 -7.41 -22.20 -23.75
N ASP A 4 -6.71 -22.61 -22.69
CA ASP A 4 -7.08 -22.28 -21.30
C ASP A 4 -5.88 -21.74 -20.50
N ILE A 5 -4.78 -21.36 -21.18
CA ILE A 5 -3.59 -20.77 -20.54
C ILE A 5 -3.36 -19.33 -21.01
N ASP A 6 -3.78 -18.96 -22.22
CA ASP A 6 -3.57 -17.59 -22.74
C ASP A 6 -4.43 -16.52 -22.04
N ASP A 7 -5.62 -16.87 -21.51
CA ASP A 7 -6.49 -15.89 -20.84
C ASP A 7 -5.91 -15.39 -19.50
N ALA A 8 -5.24 -16.27 -18.74
CA ALA A 8 -4.59 -15.91 -17.48
C ALA A 8 -3.32 -15.06 -17.68
N VAL A 9 -2.77 -15.05 -18.90
CA VAL A 9 -1.58 -14.25 -19.22
C VAL A 9 -1.98 -12.82 -19.59
N ASP A 10 -3.16 -12.61 -20.20
CA ASP A 10 -3.66 -11.28 -20.57
C ASP A 10 -4.13 -10.48 -19.33
N GLU A 11 -4.78 -11.11 -18.35
CA GLU A 11 -5.12 -10.47 -17.06
C GLU A 11 -3.86 -10.07 -16.27
N LEU A 12 -2.79 -10.89 -16.35
CA LEU A 12 -1.48 -10.51 -15.80
C LEU A 12 -0.76 -9.46 -16.65
N ALA A 13 -1.05 -9.36 -17.95
CA ALA A 13 -0.45 -8.39 -18.86
C ALA A 13 -1.01 -6.97 -18.63
N ASP A 14 -2.30 -6.84 -18.31
CA ASP A 14 -2.92 -5.57 -17.89
C ASP A 14 -2.36 -5.08 -16.55
N VAL A 15 -2.01 -6.02 -15.66
CA VAL A 15 -1.24 -5.75 -14.44
C VAL A 15 0.22 -5.42 -14.75
N GLN A 16 0.83 -6.01 -15.80
CA GLN A 16 2.24 -5.79 -16.19
C GLN A 16 2.45 -4.45 -16.93
N ALA A 17 1.48 -4.03 -17.72
CA ALA A 17 1.56 -2.93 -18.68
C ALA A 17 0.99 -1.61 -18.12
N GLY A 18 1.69 -1.00 -17.18
CA GLY A 18 1.71 0.46 -17.05
C GLY A 18 0.40 1.17 -16.73
N SER A 19 -0.59 0.50 -16.11
CA SER A 19 -1.60 1.26 -15.36
C SER A 19 -0.88 1.87 -14.16
N ASP A 20 -0.74 3.20 -14.20
CA ASP A 20 -0.13 4.03 -13.18
C ASP A 20 -0.61 3.63 -11.77
N LEU A 21 0.14 2.75 -11.10
CA LEU A 21 0.01 2.46 -9.66
C LEU A 21 0.68 3.56 -8.83
N ASP A 22 0.93 4.71 -9.43
CA ASP A 22 1.53 5.90 -8.80
C ASP A 22 0.75 6.32 -7.56
N SER A 23 -0.55 5.97 -7.47
CA SER A 23 -1.34 6.10 -6.24
C SER A 23 -2.49 5.09 -6.17
N VAL A 24 -2.71 4.53 -4.98
CA VAL A 24 -3.78 3.58 -4.67
C VAL A 24 -4.60 4.06 -3.49
N PRO A 25 -5.93 3.90 -3.49
CA PRO A 25 -6.77 4.27 -2.36
C PRO A 25 -6.61 3.30 -1.20
N ILE A 26 -6.55 3.85 0.01
CA ILE A 26 -6.69 3.10 1.24
C ILE A 26 -8.17 2.77 1.43
N VAL A 27 -8.50 1.49 1.51
CA VAL A 27 -9.89 1.01 1.64
C VAL A 27 -10.26 0.63 3.07
N ASP A 28 -9.26 0.29 3.90
CA ASP A 28 -9.45 -0.06 5.30
C ASP A 28 -8.16 0.21 6.09
N VAL A 29 -8.29 0.61 7.36
CA VAL A 29 -7.17 0.71 8.28
C VAL A 29 -7.54 0.03 9.58
N THR A 30 -6.72 -0.94 9.98
CA THR A 30 -6.90 -1.69 11.21
C THR A 30 -5.74 -1.42 12.17
N GLU A 31 -6.03 -0.76 13.29
CA GLU A 31 -5.06 -0.55 14.36
C GLU A 31 -5.10 -1.68 15.40
N THR A 32 -3.92 -2.18 15.76
CA THR A 32 -3.70 -3.10 16.88
C THR A 32 -2.76 -2.48 17.92
N ASN A 33 -2.62 -3.11 19.09
CA ASN A 33 -1.75 -2.63 20.17
C ASN A 33 -0.27 -2.46 19.78
N ALA A 34 0.21 -3.15 18.74
CA ALA A 34 1.61 -3.15 18.32
C ALA A 34 1.82 -2.85 16.83
N THR A 35 0.76 -2.79 16.03
CA THR A 35 0.84 -2.63 14.57
C THR A 35 -0.35 -1.84 14.03
N VAL A 36 -0.18 -1.16 12.90
CA VAL A 36 -1.23 -0.55 12.10
C VAL A 36 -1.20 -1.21 10.73
N ALA A 37 -2.27 -1.90 10.37
CA ALA A 37 -2.44 -2.52 9.07
C ALA A 37 -3.24 -1.57 8.17
N VAL A 38 -2.69 -1.20 7.02
CA VAL A 38 -3.31 -0.32 6.02
C VAL A 38 -3.64 -1.19 4.81
N THR A 39 -4.92 -1.31 4.48
CA THR A 39 -5.40 -2.07 3.33
C THR A 39 -5.55 -1.13 2.13
N LEU A 40 -4.86 -1.46 1.05
CA LEU A 40 -4.86 -0.74 -0.22
C LEU A 40 -5.71 -1.49 -1.24
N GLY A 41 -6.64 -0.78 -1.89
CA GLY A 41 -7.45 -1.31 -2.97
C GLY A 41 -6.77 -1.10 -4.31
N LEU A 42 -6.23 -2.17 -4.91
CA LEU A 42 -5.58 -2.10 -6.22
C LEU A 42 -6.65 -2.01 -7.33
N PRO A 43 -6.37 -1.30 -8.43
CA PRO A 43 -7.30 -1.17 -9.57
C PRO A 43 -7.64 -2.52 -10.22
N SER A 44 -6.79 -3.53 -10.06
CA SER A 44 -7.02 -4.91 -10.53
C SER A 44 -8.09 -5.66 -9.72
N GLY A 45 -8.70 -5.03 -8.70
CA GLY A 45 -9.66 -5.67 -7.79
C GLY A 45 -9.01 -6.54 -6.72
N ASN A 46 -7.68 -6.50 -6.60
CA ASN A 46 -6.94 -7.13 -5.52
C ASN A 46 -6.78 -6.15 -4.35
N GLU A 47 -6.70 -6.67 -3.13
CA GLU A 47 -6.44 -5.88 -1.93
C GLU A 47 -5.09 -6.29 -1.36
N PHE A 48 -4.28 -5.33 -0.94
CA PHE A 48 -3.00 -5.57 -0.30
C PHE A 48 -2.98 -4.92 1.08
N VAL A 49 -2.32 -5.55 2.06
CA VAL A 49 -2.23 -5.02 3.42
C VAL A 49 -0.77 -4.70 3.74
N ASP A 50 -0.49 -3.42 4.01
CA ASP A 50 0.81 -2.95 4.48
C ASP A 50 0.77 -2.77 6.00
N GLU A 51 1.65 -3.46 6.73
CA GLU A 51 1.68 -3.42 8.19
C GLU A 51 2.81 -2.54 8.70
N PHE A 52 2.46 -1.47 9.40
CA PHE A 52 3.39 -0.62 10.12
C PHE A 52 3.53 -1.09 11.57
N THR A 53 4.76 -1.20 12.04
CA THR A 53 5.00 -1.48 13.47
C THR A 53 4.81 -0.21 14.30
N LYS A 54 3.92 -0.24 15.29
CA LYS A 54 3.78 0.85 16.25
C LYS A 54 5.01 0.89 17.15
N PRO A 55 5.68 2.04 17.26
CA PRO A 55 6.77 2.17 18.22
C PRO A 55 6.20 2.19 19.64
N PRO A 56 6.99 1.81 20.65
CA PRO A 56 6.61 1.97 22.06
C PRO A 56 6.48 3.46 22.46
N VAL A 57 7.11 4.37 21.70
CA VAL A 57 7.04 5.82 21.87
C VAL A 57 7.01 6.48 20.49
N TRP A 58 6.00 7.31 20.23
CA TRP A 58 5.92 8.15 19.03
C TRP A 58 7.07 9.16 19.05
N GLY A 59 7.93 9.14 18.05
CA GLY A 59 9.07 10.04 17.92
C GLY A 59 9.60 10.08 16.49
N ALA A 60 10.51 11.02 16.22
CA ALA A 60 10.98 11.36 14.86
C ALA A 60 11.65 10.24 14.04
N ASN A 61 11.88 9.05 14.61
CA ASN A 61 12.38 7.87 13.89
C ASN A 61 11.29 6.80 13.69
N CYS A 62 10.03 7.13 13.94
CA CYS A 62 8.91 6.24 13.73
C CYS A 62 8.43 6.34 12.29
N GLU A 63 8.52 5.24 11.56
CA GLU A 63 8.04 5.12 10.17
C GLU A 63 6.55 5.43 10.06
N LEU A 64 5.73 4.86 10.96
CA LEU A 64 4.30 5.18 11.05
C LEU A 64 4.06 6.68 11.29
N GLN A 65 4.86 7.35 12.12
CA GLN A 65 4.69 8.78 12.35
C GLN A 65 5.02 9.60 11.11
N SER A 66 6.11 9.26 10.41
CA SER A 66 6.45 9.93 9.14
C SER A 66 5.37 9.70 8.08
N PHE A 67 4.74 8.53 8.08
CA PHE A 67 3.64 8.21 7.17
C PHE A 67 2.43 9.06 7.44
N LEU A 68 2.01 9.14 8.70
CA LEU A 68 0.89 9.98 9.09
C LEU A 68 1.17 11.47 8.87
N ASP A 69 2.38 11.94 9.14
CA ASP A 69 2.80 13.33 8.90
C ASP A 69 2.75 13.68 7.40
N ALA A 70 3.19 12.77 6.53
CA ALA A 70 3.12 12.95 5.07
C ALA A 70 1.69 13.01 4.54
N MET A 71 0.77 12.31 5.21
CA MET A 71 -0.67 12.31 4.92
C MET A 71 -1.41 13.47 5.62
N ASP A 72 -0.73 14.31 6.41
CA ASP A 72 -1.34 15.32 7.27
C ASP A 72 -2.38 14.73 8.26
N VAL A 73 -2.23 13.44 8.61
CA VAL A 73 -3.13 12.70 9.51
C VAL A 73 -2.51 12.60 10.92
N GLY A 74 -3.34 12.75 11.95
CA GLY A 74 -2.93 12.55 13.34
C GLY A 74 -2.78 11.07 13.73
N PRO A 75 -1.96 10.74 14.75
CA PRO A 75 -1.82 9.37 15.28
C PRO A 75 -3.10 8.78 15.90
N ASN A 76 -4.14 9.58 16.12
CA ASN A 76 -5.45 9.12 16.59
C ASN A 76 -6.54 9.25 15.51
N GLU A 77 -6.17 9.67 14.31
CA GLU A 77 -7.07 9.97 13.18
C GLU A 77 -6.84 8.97 12.04
N LEU A 78 -6.42 7.74 12.37
CA LEU A 78 -6.14 6.69 11.37
C LEU A 78 -7.33 6.38 10.47
N ASP A 79 -8.56 6.53 10.95
CA ASP A 79 -9.76 6.39 10.14
C ASP A 79 -9.84 7.42 8.99
N GLU A 80 -9.18 8.58 9.11
CA GLU A 80 -9.12 9.59 8.04
C GLU A 80 -8.24 9.17 6.87
N LEU A 81 -7.36 8.18 7.06
CA LEU A 81 -6.62 7.57 5.95
C LEU A 81 -7.55 6.81 5.00
N VAL A 82 -8.70 6.32 5.47
CA VAL A 82 -9.61 5.55 4.62
C VAL A 82 -10.24 6.48 3.58
N GLY A 83 -9.98 6.19 2.32
CA GLY A 83 -10.38 7.02 1.17
C GLY A 83 -9.29 7.96 0.69
N GLU A 84 -8.19 8.13 1.42
CA GLU A 84 -6.98 8.80 0.91
C GLU A 84 -6.26 7.91 -0.10
N THR A 85 -5.52 8.56 -1.00
CA THR A 85 -4.69 7.87 -2.00
C THR A 85 -3.22 8.01 -1.64
N VAL A 86 -2.53 6.88 -1.53
CA VAL A 86 -1.09 6.81 -1.23
C VAL A 86 -0.32 6.26 -2.41
N PRO A 87 0.91 6.73 -2.66
CA PRO A 87 1.74 6.10 -3.66
C PRO A 87 2.10 4.68 -3.24
N ALA A 88 2.00 3.76 -4.20
CA ALA A 88 2.34 2.36 -4.01
C ALA A 88 3.36 1.91 -5.05
N GLU A 89 4.32 1.12 -4.60
CA GLU A 89 5.30 0.48 -5.46
C GLU A 89 4.96 -0.98 -5.67
N ARG A 90 5.37 -1.48 -6.84
CA ARG A 90 5.24 -2.88 -7.20
C ARG A 90 6.61 -3.52 -7.11
N GLU A 91 6.80 -4.36 -6.12
CA GLU A 91 8.00 -5.18 -5.97
C GLU A 91 7.79 -6.58 -6.55
N VAL A 92 8.83 -7.15 -7.16
CA VAL A 92 8.81 -8.55 -7.58
C VAL A 92 9.39 -9.39 -6.45
N GLY A 93 8.48 -9.98 -5.68
CA GLY A 93 8.73 -10.86 -4.57
C GLY A 93 9.25 -12.25 -4.92
N THR A 94 9.57 -13.01 -3.89
CA THR A 94 10.03 -14.41 -4.06
C THR A 94 8.89 -15.35 -4.49
N SER A 95 7.63 -14.94 -4.26
CA SER A 95 6.42 -15.74 -4.56
C SER A 95 5.50 -15.11 -5.62
N GLY A 96 5.85 -13.97 -6.19
CA GLY A 96 5.00 -13.28 -7.18
C GLY A 96 5.19 -11.76 -7.18
N LEU A 97 4.24 -11.04 -7.77
CA LEU A 97 4.15 -9.59 -7.64
C LEU A 97 3.65 -9.25 -6.24
N GLU A 98 4.43 -8.47 -5.51
CA GLU A 98 4.08 -7.89 -4.20
C GLU A 98 3.86 -6.38 -4.40
N PHE A 99 2.93 -5.80 -3.64
CA PHE A 99 2.65 -4.38 -3.68
C PHE A 99 2.93 -3.82 -2.29
N SER A 100 3.54 -2.65 -2.19
CA SER A 100 3.81 -2.01 -0.90
C SER A 100 3.59 -0.52 -1.03
N ILE A 101 3.38 0.18 0.09
CA ILE A 101 3.35 1.65 0.06
C ILE A 101 4.74 2.14 -0.34
N ASP A 102 4.82 3.06 -1.32
CA ASP A 102 6.08 3.64 -1.78
C ASP A 102 6.61 4.62 -0.74
N ARG A 103 7.38 4.08 0.21
CA ARG A 103 7.90 4.81 1.35
C ARG A 103 8.90 5.89 0.92
N GLU A 104 9.61 5.69 -0.17
CA GLU A 104 10.56 6.70 -0.69
C GLU A 104 9.82 7.95 -1.19
N THR A 105 8.68 7.78 -1.85
CA THR A 105 7.84 8.87 -2.35
C THR A 105 7.06 9.53 -1.21
N VAL A 106 6.54 8.74 -0.27
CA VAL A 106 5.83 9.29 0.91
C VAL A 106 6.78 10.06 1.83
N PHE A 107 7.98 9.53 2.13
CA PHE A 107 8.90 10.12 3.12
C PHE A 107 9.98 11.03 2.51
N GLY A 108 10.38 10.78 1.25
CA GLY A 108 11.53 11.40 0.59
C GLY A 108 11.23 12.73 -0.11
N GLY A 109 9.97 13.16 -0.13
CA GLY A 109 9.56 14.48 -0.63
C GLY A 109 9.96 15.63 0.30
N LYS A 110 11.26 15.87 0.50
CA LYS A 110 11.78 17.04 1.22
C LYS A 110 12.89 17.76 0.46
#